data_AF-A0A9P0QKT7-F1
#
_entry.id   AF-A0A9P0QKT7-F1
#
_cell.length_a   1.000
_cell.length_b   1.000
_cell.length_c   1.000
_cell.angle_alpha   90.00
_cell.angle_beta   90.00
_cell.angle_gamma   90.00
#
_symmetry.space_group_name_H-M   'P 1'
#
loop_
_entity.id
_entity.type
_entity.pdbx_description
1 polymer ?
#
loop_
_entity_poly.entity_id
_entity_poly.type
_entity_poly.pdbx_seq_one_letter_code
_entity_poly.pdbx_strand_id
1 'polypeptide(L)'
;MHSAAIVHNVGHRQGVLSLYRSLLRNINKIQNGSFQYPLSQSMPNSFPMSQEIKKYNLNSELYLKYMQSELRRSIQLEFRSKKKSEQQDINKIRDKIESGIELDSVLEALNTNKVDNIRPFYDLLSIVISFRNIKINEQHWRAEYLQDPEAIDSERKKEMSPLQAKRFDTIKQREKSIKQNSKSISKLHHERDKLKRVREERKQSHLNSLRVLQRYFKKLQGYHLIPNPSLLPYTPEEIDIVDVEHSPMVKEKTLMEAYDWEYIEAIIKPGLAYDINFHHYYENYKHIVEKKGPYKVHIRTTEAGPLPMPYLELPFPRLAEMKQIALDIKRSLKLFRLKMVWEVTQQTMSQITEPKFKDGSFNVKGSKGFRTGPRTDGDEERVFPKSHYEKWCKWEADWEYSMELERGGDRSGSSRAFFVSQWMESLDISSQYLDRELAFYFTHYKDLVKDPNSQIYQDQKKYQEIMDQHYDNLLKTYRAMSKELVKSKLFKHGELVNGNSIGNDKTFKDLVSVEDSRSRHSKVGGIPELERIGMKMQLGDYLSKYGLKNFQWGYKFDKKFKF
;
A
#
# COMPACT_ATOMS: atom_id res chain seq x y z
N MET A 1 -21.83 31.12 20.81
CA MET A 1 -20.55 31.72 20.38
C MET A 1 -19.62 30.66 19.77
N HIS A 2 -19.94 30.14 18.59
CA HIS A 2 -19.15 29.13 17.86
C HIS A 2 -19.07 29.50 16.38
N SER A 3 -18.38 30.60 16.07
CA SER A 3 -18.26 31.13 14.70
C SER A 3 -16.82 31.50 14.31
N ALA A 4 -15.81 30.79 14.82
CA ALA A 4 -14.40 31.12 14.54
C ALA A 4 -13.52 29.95 14.09
N ALA A 5 -14.02 28.71 13.99
CA ALA A 5 -13.15 27.54 13.78
C ALA A 5 -13.03 27.06 12.31
N ILE A 6 -13.84 27.54 11.35
CA ILE A 6 -13.91 26.92 10.02
C ILE A 6 -13.35 27.81 8.88
N VAL A 7 -13.06 29.09 9.12
CA VAL A 7 -12.54 30.02 8.09
C VAL A 7 -11.00 29.99 7.93
N HIS A 8 -10.27 29.35 8.85
CA HIS A 8 -8.80 29.48 8.92
C HIS A 8 -7.97 28.65 7.92
N ASN A 9 -8.54 27.70 7.14
CA ASN A 9 -7.70 26.75 6.39
C ASN A 9 -7.27 27.19 4.97
N VAL A 10 -8.05 28.01 4.25
CA VAL A 10 -7.73 28.40 2.85
C VAL A 10 -6.73 29.56 2.80
N GLY A 11 -6.95 30.59 3.61
CA GLY A 11 -6.04 31.74 3.71
C GLY A 11 -4.67 31.37 4.28
N HIS A 12 -4.64 30.48 5.28
CA HIS A 12 -3.39 30.02 5.89
C HIS A 12 -2.50 29.25 4.90
N ARG A 13 -3.08 28.39 4.05
CA ARG A 13 -2.30 27.66 3.04
C ARG A 13 -1.74 28.58 1.96
N GLN A 14 -2.52 29.57 1.51
CA GLN A 14 -2.05 30.56 0.54
C GLN A 14 -0.96 31.45 1.15
N GLY A 15 -1.12 31.90 2.40
CA GLY A 15 -0.12 32.67 3.14
C GLY A 15 1.21 31.93 3.33
N VAL A 16 1.15 30.64 3.65
CA VAL A 16 2.36 29.79 3.78
C VAL A 16 3.04 29.59 2.41
N LEU A 17 2.27 29.41 1.33
CA LEU A 17 2.83 29.28 -0.02
C LEU A 17 3.40 30.60 -0.56
N SER A 18 2.78 31.75 -0.23
CA SER A 18 3.32 33.06 -0.60
C SER A 18 4.60 33.35 0.18
N LEU A 19 4.64 33.07 1.48
CA LEU A 19 5.84 33.19 2.31
C LEU A 19 6.99 32.34 1.77
N TYR A 20 6.72 31.06 1.43
CA TYR A 20 7.72 30.18 0.83
C TYR A 20 8.29 30.73 -0.50
N ARG A 21 7.42 31.25 -1.36
CA ARG A 21 7.83 31.83 -2.65
C ARG A 21 8.61 33.13 -2.45
N SER A 22 8.20 33.96 -1.49
CA SER A 22 8.86 35.22 -1.13
C SER A 22 10.28 34.97 -0.65
N LEU A 23 10.43 34.08 0.34
CA LEU A 23 11.72 33.67 0.88
C LEU A 23 12.68 33.14 -0.20
N LEU A 24 12.20 32.26 -1.09
CA LEU A 24 13.04 31.74 -2.18
C LEU A 24 13.44 32.81 -3.20
N ARG A 25 12.54 33.75 -3.51
CA ARG A 25 12.85 34.88 -4.39
C ARG A 25 13.89 35.79 -3.75
N ASN A 26 13.75 36.10 -2.47
CA ASN A 26 14.63 37.01 -1.74
C ASN A 26 16.01 36.39 -1.47
N ILE A 27 16.11 35.06 -1.26
CA ILE A 27 17.40 34.36 -1.17
C ILE A 27 18.17 34.40 -2.49
N ASN A 28 17.49 34.18 -3.62
CA ASN A 28 18.13 34.20 -4.94
C ASN A 28 18.60 35.61 -5.36
N LYS A 29 18.08 36.65 -4.71
CA LYS A 29 18.46 38.05 -4.95
C LYS A 29 19.68 38.50 -4.14
N ILE A 30 20.13 37.72 -3.16
CA ILE A 30 21.42 37.94 -2.50
C ILE A 30 22.49 37.79 -3.60
N GLN A 31 23.03 38.88 -4.14
CA GLN A 31 24.03 38.85 -5.22
C GLN A 31 25.43 39.10 -4.68
N ASN A 32 26.45 38.54 -5.36
CA ASN A 32 27.88 38.60 -5.00
C ASN A 32 28.50 40.02 -4.95
N GLY A 33 27.71 41.10 -5.14
CA GLY A 33 28.22 42.47 -5.21
C GLY A 33 27.63 43.44 -4.17
N SER A 34 26.77 42.99 -3.25
CA SER A 34 26.00 43.92 -2.39
C SER A 34 26.78 44.54 -1.22
N PHE A 35 28.01 44.09 -0.96
CA PHE A 35 28.83 44.56 0.17
C PHE A 35 30.29 44.69 -0.26
N GLN A 36 30.71 45.88 -0.67
CA GLN A 36 32.06 46.14 -1.20
C GLN A 36 33.10 46.55 -0.14
N TYR A 37 32.79 46.47 1.16
CA TYR A 37 33.71 46.86 2.23
C TYR A 37 33.90 45.76 3.29
N PRO A 38 35.12 45.63 3.86
CA PRO A 38 35.34 44.76 5.01
C PRO A 38 34.47 45.24 6.18
N LEU A 39 33.72 44.31 6.78
CA LEU A 39 32.87 44.60 7.92
C LEU A 39 33.75 44.98 9.12
N SER A 40 33.60 46.22 9.63
CA SER A 40 34.29 46.68 10.85
C SER A 40 33.86 45.85 12.05
N GLN A 41 34.84 45.44 12.88
CA GLN A 41 34.64 44.65 14.11
C GLN A 41 33.96 45.43 15.27
N SER A 42 33.56 46.68 15.03
CA SER A 42 32.97 47.56 16.05
C SER A 42 31.47 47.26 16.27
N MET A 43 31.18 46.13 16.94
CA MET A 43 29.93 45.64 17.59
C MET A 43 29.28 44.38 16.95
N PRO A 44 28.69 43.42 17.71
CA PRO A 44 28.74 43.12 19.15
C PRO A 44 29.52 41.84 19.54
N ASN A 45 30.01 41.83 20.79
CA ASN A 45 30.83 40.81 21.47
C ASN A 45 30.13 39.44 21.69
N SER A 46 29.87 38.67 20.64
CA SER A 46 29.63 37.22 20.80
C SER A 46 30.64 36.41 19.98
N PHE A 47 31.28 35.44 20.64
CA PHE A 47 32.29 34.57 20.05
C PHE A 47 31.87 33.96 18.69
N PRO A 48 30.64 33.40 18.52
CA PRO A 48 30.24 32.83 17.22
C PRO A 48 30.06 33.89 16.13
N MET A 49 29.62 35.10 16.46
CA MET A 49 29.42 36.17 15.48
C MET A 49 30.75 36.67 14.91
N SER A 50 31.74 36.87 15.78
CA SER A 50 33.09 37.29 15.37
C SER A 50 33.78 36.29 14.42
N GLN A 51 33.51 35.00 14.57
CA GLN A 51 34.04 33.96 13.68
C GLN A 51 33.37 33.99 12.30
N GLU A 52 32.06 34.19 12.24
CA GLU A 52 31.34 34.28 10.97
C GLU A 52 31.74 35.54 10.18
N ILE A 53 31.96 36.67 10.86
CA ILE A 53 32.49 37.90 10.24
C ILE A 53 33.92 37.67 9.70
N LYS A 54 34.78 36.94 10.44
CA LYS A 54 36.11 36.55 9.94
C LYS A 54 36.01 35.68 8.68
N LYS A 55 35.09 34.71 8.64
CA LYS A 55 34.85 33.85 7.46
C LYS A 55 34.37 34.66 6.26
N TYR A 56 33.48 35.62 6.50
CA TYR A 56 32.99 36.54 5.47
C TYR A 56 34.11 37.41 4.89
N ASN A 57 34.93 38.00 5.76
CA ASN A 57 36.03 38.87 5.34
C ASN A 57 37.17 38.12 4.60
N LEU A 58 37.30 36.79 4.79
CA LEU A 58 38.27 35.97 4.04
C LEU A 58 37.87 35.76 2.57
N ASN A 59 36.59 35.48 2.30
CA ASN A 59 36.06 35.33 0.95
C ASN A 59 34.54 35.53 0.95
N SER A 60 34.12 36.77 0.69
CA SER A 60 32.72 37.19 0.78
C SER A 60 31.83 36.47 -0.25
N GLU A 61 32.30 36.32 -1.49
CA GLU A 61 31.53 35.67 -2.55
C GLU A 61 31.25 34.20 -2.25
N LEU A 62 32.27 33.47 -1.82
CA LEU A 62 32.16 32.04 -1.50
C LEU A 62 31.27 31.83 -0.26
N TYR A 63 31.42 32.67 0.75
CA TYR A 63 30.62 32.61 1.97
C TYR A 63 29.12 32.89 1.69
N LEU A 64 28.81 33.91 0.90
CA LEU A 64 27.43 34.22 0.50
C LEU A 64 26.79 33.09 -0.31
N LYS A 65 27.54 32.46 -1.25
CA LYS A 65 27.06 31.28 -1.98
C LYS A 65 26.73 30.12 -1.04
N TYR A 66 27.59 29.85 -0.05
CA TYR A 66 27.31 28.80 0.92
C TYR A 66 26.10 29.13 1.79
N MET A 67 25.99 30.35 2.27
CA MET A 67 24.84 30.80 3.07
C MET A 67 23.52 30.69 2.28
N GLN A 68 23.50 31.08 1.00
CA GLN A 68 22.33 30.91 0.13
C GLN A 68 21.93 29.44 -0.03
N SER A 69 22.92 28.57 -0.25
CA SER A 69 22.68 27.13 -0.39
C SER A 69 22.12 26.52 0.90
N GLU A 70 22.63 26.96 2.05
CA GLU A 70 22.19 26.53 3.38
C GLU A 70 20.76 27.00 3.67
N LEU A 71 20.48 28.30 3.47
CA LEU A 71 19.13 28.87 3.68
C LEU A 71 18.11 28.20 2.76
N ARG A 72 18.43 28.03 1.48
CA ARG A 72 17.54 27.37 0.51
C ARG A 72 17.23 25.93 0.92
N ARG A 73 18.25 25.17 1.33
CA ARG A 73 18.08 23.78 1.78
C ARG A 73 17.27 23.73 3.08
N SER A 74 17.57 24.58 4.05
CA SER A 74 16.91 24.61 5.35
C SER A 74 15.43 24.96 5.23
N ILE A 75 15.07 25.97 4.43
CA ILE A 75 13.68 26.35 4.16
C ILE A 75 12.94 25.22 3.45
N GLN A 76 13.56 24.60 2.44
CA GLN A 76 12.94 23.45 1.77
C GLN A 76 12.67 22.29 2.73
N LEU A 77 13.58 22.02 3.67
CA LEU A 77 13.42 20.97 4.66
C LEU A 77 12.32 21.30 5.69
N GLU A 78 12.29 22.52 6.21
CA GLU A 78 11.27 22.94 7.18
C GLU A 78 9.86 22.87 6.58
N PHE A 79 9.66 23.38 5.36
CA PHE A 79 8.36 23.33 4.66
C PHE A 79 7.98 21.91 4.18
N ARG A 80 8.96 21.01 3.97
CA ARG A 80 8.70 19.58 3.64
C ARG A 80 8.51 18.70 4.86
N SER A 81 8.87 19.16 6.07
CA SER A 81 8.84 18.36 7.29
C SER A 81 7.40 18.01 7.70
N LYS A 82 6.87 16.91 7.19
CA LYS A 82 5.61 16.32 7.67
C LYS A 82 5.85 15.63 9.01
N LYS A 83 5.82 16.38 10.12
CA LYS A 83 5.78 15.76 11.46
C LYS A 83 4.39 15.14 11.65
N LYS A 84 4.32 13.81 11.56
CA LYS A 84 3.13 12.94 11.64
C LYS A 84 2.49 12.84 13.05
N SER A 85 2.66 13.81 13.95
CA SER A 85 2.00 13.76 15.25
C SER A 85 0.59 14.33 15.14
N GLU A 86 -0.42 13.55 15.54
CA GLU A 86 -1.86 13.86 15.47
C GLU A 86 -2.29 15.08 16.30
N GLN A 87 -1.39 15.71 17.03
CA GLN A 87 -1.59 16.98 17.73
C GLN A 87 -0.32 17.82 17.55
N GLN A 88 -0.29 18.70 16.54
CA GLN A 88 0.69 19.78 16.52
C GLN A 88 0.12 20.93 17.35
N ASP A 89 0.86 21.37 18.37
CA ASP A 89 0.52 22.60 19.11
C ASP A 89 0.41 23.76 18.12
N ILE A 90 -0.75 24.41 18.07
CA ILE A 90 -1.03 25.56 17.18
C ILE A 90 0.03 26.66 17.38
N ASN A 91 0.48 26.84 18.62
CA ASN A 91 1.52 27.81 18.98
C ASN A 91 2.85 27.53 18.26
N LYS A 92 3.27 26.26 18.13
CA LYS A 92 4.52 25.92 17.42
C LYS A 92 4.44 26.19 15.91
N ILE A 93 3.25 26.12 15.33
CA ILE A 93 3.02 26.48 13.91
C ILE A 93 3.09 28.00 13.77
N ARG A 94 2.46 28.72 14.70
CA ARG A 94 2.51 30.18 14.75
C ARG A 94 3.94 30.71 14.88
N ASP A 95 4.73 30.20 15.83
CA ASP A 95 6.13 30.61 16.03
C ASP A 95 6.98 30.38 14.76
N LYS A 96 6.71 29.29 14.03
CA LYS A 96 7.38 28.98 12.76
C LYS A 96 6.99 29.92 11.62
N ILE A 97 5.76 30.40 11.61
CA ILE A 97 5.30 31.36 10.61
C ILE A 97 5.83 32.75 10.94
N GLU A 98 5.80 33.16 12.21
CA GLU A 98 6.36 34.43 12.68
C GLU A 98 7.87 34.51 12.38
N SER A 99 8.65 33.48 12.74
CA SER A 99 10.08 33.40 12.38
C SER A 99 10.34 33.37 10.87
N GLY A 100 9.43 32.81 10.09
CA GLY A 100 9.49 32.85 8.63
C GLY A 100 9.24 34.25 8.06
N ILE A 101 8.30 35.01 8.65
CA ILE A 101 8.00 36.40 8.28
C ILE A 101 9.15 37.32 8.68
N GLU A 102 9.72 37.14 9.87
CA GLU A 102 10.91 37.85 10.33
C GLU A 102 12.08 37.65 9.35
N LEU A 103 12.37 36.40 8.98
CA LEU A 103 13.40 36.09 7.99
C LEU A 103 13.12 36.75 6.64
N ASP A 104 11.87 36.74 6.16
CA ASP A 104 11.51 37.36 4.88
C ASP A 104 11.70 38.87 4.91
N SER A 105 11.34 39.53 6.03
CA SER A 105 11.54 40.97 6.23
C SER A 105 13.01 41.37 6.26
N VAL A 106 13.87 40.55 6.89
CA VAL A 106 15.33 40.76 6.92
C VAL A 106 15.93 40.58 5.53
N LEU A 107 15.49 39.56 4.80
CA LEU A 107 15.94 39.31 3.42
C LEU A 107 15.45 40.37 2.43
N GLU A 108 14.25 40.92 2.63
CA GLU A 108 13.74 42.03 1.83
C GLU A 108 14.55 43.30 2.10
N ALA A 109 14.77 43.64 3.38
CA ALA A 109 15.60 44.78 3.78
C ALA A 109 17.05 44.69 3.27
N LEU A 110 17.60 43.48 3.18
CA LEU A 110 18.91 43.22 2.56
C LEU A 110 18.94 43.48 1.06
N ASN A 111 17.83 43.24 0.35
CA ASN A 111 17.74 43.37 -1.10
C ASN A 111 17.34 44.78 -1.55
N THR A 112 16.62 45.54 -0.72
CA THR A 112 16.18 46.91 -1.02
C THR A 112 17.21 47.97 -0.65
N ASN A 113 18.01 47.75 0.40
CA ASN A 113 19.01 48.70 0.85
C ASN A 113 20.29 48.59 0.01
N LYS A 114 20.37 49.43 -1.02
CA LYS A 114 21.62 49.66 -1.75
C LYS A 114 22.49 50.63 -0.92
N VAL A 115 23.55 50.08 -0.34
CA VAL A 115 24.87 50.71 -0.08
C VAL A 115 25.31 50.98 1.38
N ASP A 116 24.50 51.44 2.35
CA ASP A 116 25.09 51.92 3.65
C ASP A 116 24.64 51.24 4.96
N ASN A 117 23.64 50.35 4.97
CA ASN A 117 23.13 49.78 6.22
C ASN A 117 23.56 48.31 6.41
N ILE A 118 24.53 48.07 7.29
CA ILE A 118 25.10 46.75 7.59
C ILE A 118 24.21 45.94 8.55
N ARG A 119 23.31 46.60 9.28
CA ARG A 119 22.45 45.99 10.31
C ARG A 119 21.64 44.78 9.84
N PRO A 120 20.98 44.79 8.66
CA PRO A 120 20.24 43.64 8.15
C PRO A 120 21.11 42.40 7.91
N PHE A 121 22.41 42.58 7.63
CA PHE A 121 23.35 41.48 7.45
C PHE A 121 23.72 40.83 8.78
N TYR A 122 23.93 41.64 9.82
CA TYR A 122 24.11 41.15 11.19
C TYR A 122 22.85 40.43 11.70
N ASP A 123 21.67 40.96 11.40
CA ASP A 123 20.41 40.33 11.79
C ASP A 123 20.27 38.95 11.11
N LEU A 124 20.56 38.85 9.81
CA LEU A 124 20.57 37.57 9.09
C LEU A 124 21.57 36.57 9.69
N LEU A 125 22.79 37.02 9.99
CA LEU A 125 23.82 36.17 10.61
C LEU A 125 23.37 35.64 11.97
N SER A 126 22.71 36.47 12.79
CA SER A 126 22.17 36.05 14.08
C SER A 126 21.10 34.96 13.95
N ILE A 127 20.23 35.06 12.94
CA ILE A 127 19.20 34.06 12.63
C ILE A 127 19.83 32.76 12.15
N VAL A 128 20.87 32.83 11.31
CA VAL A 128 21.60 31.65 10.83
C VAL A 128 22.33 30.94 11.97
N ILE A 129 23.03 31.68 12.83
CA ILE A 129 23.77 31.12 13.98
C ILE A 129 22.81 30.46 14.97
N SER A 130 21.71 31.12 15.31
CA SER A 130 20.69 30.54 16.22
C SER A 130 20.08 29.27 15.63
N PHE A 131 19.78 29.25 14.33
CA PHE A 131 19.29 28.04 13.65
C PHE A 131 20.30 26.89 13.67
N ARG A 132 21.58 27.17 13.39
CA ARG A 132 22.66 26.17 13.47
C ARG A 132 22.77 25.57 14.86
N ASN A 133 22.72 26.40 15.90
CA ASN A 133 22.77 25.95 17.30
C ASN A 133 21.57 25.06 17.65
N ILE A 134 20.36 25.41 17.20
CA ILE A 134 19.17 24.57 17.39
C ILE A 134 19.37 23.19 16.73
N LYS A 135 19.88 23.13 15.50
CA LYS A 135 20.11 21.85 14.81
C LYS A 135 21.22 21.03 15.43
N ILE A 136 22.28 21.66 15.92
CA ILE A 136 23.36 21.01 16.66
C ILE A 136 22.80 20.39 17.96
N ASN A 137 22.00 21.15 18.71
CA ASN A 137 21.36 20.65 19.93
C ASN A 137 20.39 19.50 19.65
N GLU A 138 19.60 19.57 18.57
CA GLU A 138 18.75 18.45 18.14
C GLU A 138 19.56 17.18 17.83
N GLN A 139 20.77 17.33 17.25
CA GLN A 139 21.65 16.21 16.95
C GLN A 139 22.32 15.64 18.20
N HIS A 140 22.80 16.49 19.10
CA HIS A 140 23.33 16.08 20.40
C HIS A 140 22.28 15.32 21.20
N TRP A 141 21.07 15.86 21.31
CA TRP A 141 19.97 15.19 22.00
C TRP A 141 19.64 13.83 21.38
N ARG A 142 19.68 13.70 20.03
CA ARG A 142 19.49 12.40 19.37
C ARG A 142 20.62 11.43 19.67
N ALA A 143 21.86 11.91 19.72
CA ALA A 143 23.02 11.08 20.04
C ALA A 143 22.95 10.59 21.49
N GLU A 144 22.63 11.47 22.44
CA GLU A 144 22.40 11.15 23.85
C GLU A 144 21.24 10.15 24.02
N TYR A 145 20.13 10.36 23.32
CA TYR A 145 19.00 9.41 23.34
C TYR A 145 19.35 8.04 22.77
N LEU A 146 20.26 7.96 21.81
CA LEU A 146 20.73 6.69 21.26
C LEU A 146 21.69 5.96 22.20
N GLN A 147 22.39 6.69 23.08
CA GLN A 147 23.28 6.11 24.07
C GLN A 147 22.46 5.48 25.21
N ASP A 148 21.54 6.24 25.83
CA ASP A 148 20.76 5.77 26.98
C ASP A 148 19.26 6.09 26.88
N PRO A 149 18.52 5.40 25.99
CA PRO A 149 17.09 5.67 25.77
C PRO A 149 16.22 5.36 26.99
N GLU A 150 16.66 4.43 27.86
CA GLU A 150 15.88 4.00 29.03
C GLU A 150 15.94 5.03 30.17
N ALA A 151 17.11 5.63 30.41
CA ALA A 151 17.28 6.67 31.42
C ALA A 151 16.48 7.93 31.05
N ILE A 152 16.61 8.40 29.80
CA ILE A 152 15.95 9.61 29.32
C ILE A 152 14.42 9.43 29.27
N ASP A 153 13.92 8.26 28.85
CA ASP A 153 12.48 7.99 28.90
C ASP A 153 11.96 7.89 30.35
N SER A 154 12.78 7.44 31.30
CA SER A 154 12.40 7.35 32.71
C SER A 154 12.30 8.72 33.37
N GLU A 155 13.21 9.64 33.07
CA GLU A 155 13.16 11.04 33.53
C GLU A 155 11.97 11.77 32.90
N ARG A 156 11.78 11.60 31.59
CA ARG A 156 10.64 12.18 30.88
C ARG A 156 9.29 11.69 31.43
N LYS A 157 9.21 10.44 31.90
CA LYS A 157 8.02 9.91 32.57
C LYS A 157 7.77 10.53 33.94
N LYS A 158 8.83 10.89 34.68
CA LYS A 158 8.70 11.58 35.98
C LYS A 158 8.13 12.99 35.83
N GLU A 159 8.41 13.64 34.69
CA GLU A 159 7.90 14.97 34.36
C GLU A 159 6.48 14.96 33.78
N MET A 160 5.98 13.81 33.34
CA MET A 160 4.66 13.66 32.72
C MET A 160 3.56 13.38 33.75
N SER A 161 2.33 13.82 33.44
CA SER A 161 1.16 13.41 34.22
C SER A 161 0.95 11.88 34.16
N PRO A 162 0.36 11.25 35.21
CA PRO A 162 0.21 9.79 35.29
C PRO A 162 -0.55 9.18 34.10
N LEU A 163 -1.56 9.89 33.57
CA LEU A 163 -2.35 9.46 32.42
C LEU A 163 -1.56 9.51 31.11
N GLN A 164 -0.67 10.50 30.95
CA GLN A 164 0.19 10.63 29.77
C GLN A 164 1.31 9.58 29.80
N ALA A 165 1.88 9.29 30.97
CA ALA A 165 2.87 8.23 31.15
C ALA A 165 2.31 6.85 30.76
N LYS A 166 1.08 6.51 31.18
CA LYS A 166 0.39 5.26 30.77
C LYS A 166 0.18 5.17 29.25
N ARG A 167 -0.23 6.27 28.61
CA ARG A 167 -0.39 6.33 27.15
C ARG A 167 0.94 6.13 26.42
N PHE A 168 2.00 6.77 26.90
CA PHE A 168 3.35 6.60 26.34
C PHE A 168 3.80 5.13 26.38
N ASP A 169 3.53 4.42 27.48
CA ASP A 169 3.85 3.00 27.60
C ASP A 169 3.06 2.11 26.65
N THR A 170 1.76 2.37 26.47
CA THR A 170 0.95 1.61 25.51
C THR A 170 1.43 1.80 24.06
N ILE A 171 1.83 3.01 23.68
CA ILE A 171 2.37 3.29 22.33
C ILE A 171 3.71 2.56 22.14
N LYS A 172 4.61 2.63 23.12
CA LYS A 172 5.91 1.94 23.08
C LYS A 172 5.77 0.43 23.00
N GLN A 173 4.83 -0.16 23.75
CA GLN A 173 4.53 -1.60 23.67
C GLN A 173 3.99 -1.98 22.29
N ARG A 174 3.09 -1.16 21.71
CA ARG A 174 2.54 -1.39 20.37
C ARG A 174 3.63 -1.31 19.30
N GLU A 175 4.53 -0.33 19.39
CA GLU A 175 5.67 -0.23 18.48
C GLU A 175 6.68 -1.38 18.62
N LYS A 176 6.95 -1.85 19.84
CA LYS A 176 7.77 -3.05 20.09
C LYS A 176 7.13 -4.28 19.43
N SER A 177 5.82 -4.48 19.57
CA SER A 177 5.11 -5.60 18.94
C SER A 177 5.14 -5.56 17.40
N ILE A 178 5.01 -4.37 16.80
CA ILE A 178 5.05 -4.19 15.34
C ILE A 178 6.48 -4.42 14.81
N LYS A 179 7.51 -3.92 15.51
CA LYS A 179 8.92 -4.14 15.12
C LYS A 179 9.33 -5.60 15.29
N GLN A 180 8.89 -6.29 16.35
CA GLN A 180 9.10 -7.73 16.52
C GLN A 180 8.45 -8.55 15.40
N ASN A 181 7.23 -8.20 14.98
CA ASN A 181 6.57 -8.88 13.85
C ASN A 181 7.22 -8.64 12.49
N SER A 182 7.98 -7.54 12.31
CA SER A 182 8.68 -7.22 11.05
C SER A 182 10.15 -7.67 10.99
N LYS A 183 10.83 -7.86 12.13
CA LYS A 183 12.25 -8.24 12.22
C LYS A 183 12.50 -9.70 12.62
N SER A 184 11.48 -10.44 13.06
CA SER A 184 11.64 -11.85 13.46
C SER A 184 11.81 -12.87 12.33
N ILE A 185 11.84 -12.45 11.05
CA ILE A 185 11.90 -13.40 9.92
C ILE A 185 13.33 -13.73 9.49
N SER A 186 14.35 -12.90 9.81
CA SER A 186 15.66 -13.08 9.16
C SER A 186 16.84 -13.45 10.07
N LYS A 187 16.72 -13.51 11.40
CA LYS A 187 17.85 -13.85 12.29
C LYS A 187 17.43 -14.53 13.61
N LEU A 188 16.90 -15.74 13.55
CA LEU A 188 16.86 -16.64 14.72
C LEU A 188 18.21 -17.37 14.84
N HIS A 189 19.28 -16.65 15.20
CA HIS A 189 20.62 -17.24 15.40
C HIS A 189 20.82 -17.84 16.81
N HIS A 190 19.89 -17.62 17.76
CA HIS A 190 19.99 -18.21 19.09
C HIS A 190 19.01 -19.38 19.31
N GLU A 191 19.56 -20.53 19.70
CA GLU A 191 18.79 -21.74 20.04
C GLU A 191 17.72 -21.50 21.11
N ARG A 192 17.97 -20.58 22.05
CA ARG A 192 17.01 -20.22 23.10
C ARG A 192 15.72 -19.61 22.55
N ASP A 193 15.80 -18.79 21.50
CA ASP A 193 14.62 -18.18 20.88
C ASP A 193 13.87 -19.20 20.00
N LYS A 194 14.59 -20.11 19.34
CA LYS A 194 13.98 -21.26 18.66
C LYS A 194 13.19 -22.13 19.62
N LEU A 195 13.74 -22.43 20.80
CA LEU A 195 13.07 -23.23 21.83
C LEU A 195 11.82 -22.53 22.39
N LYS A 196 11.87 -21.22 22.62
CA LYS A 196 10.68 -20.44 23.03
C LYS A 196 9.57 -20.51 21.99
N ARG A 197 9.93 -20.34 20.71
CA ARG A 197 8.98 -20.44 19.59
C ARG A 197 8.37 -21.83 19.46
N VAL A 198 9.18 -22.89 19.57
CA VAL A 198 8.68 -24.27 19.58
C VAL A 198 7.66 -24.47 20.72
N ARG A 199 7.90 -23.92 21.92
CA ARG A 199 6.93 -24.00 23.03
C ARG A 199 5.63 -23.25 22.72
N GLU A 200 5.71 -22.06 22.13
CA GLU A 200 4.54 -21.29 21.72
C GLU A 200 3.74 -22.00 20.62
N GLU A 201 4.42 -22.54 19.62
CA GLU A 201 3.80 -23.29 18.54
C GLU A 201 3.21 -24.62 19.03
N ARG A 202 3.80 -25.29 20.03
CA ARG A 202 3.20 -26.46 20.68
C ARG A 202 1.89 -26.10 21.39
N LYS A 203 1.86 -24.97 22.10
CA LYS A 203 0.61 -24.48 22.72
C LYS A 203 -0.46 -24.18 21.66
N GLN A 204 -0.08 -23.57 20.55
CA GLN A 204 -1.01 -23.33 19.43
C GLN A 204 -1.46 -24.62 18.77
N SER A 205 -0.56 -25.59 18.63
CA SER A 205 -0.84 -26.92 18.07
C SER A 205 -1.91 -27.65 18.89
N HIS A 206 -1.77 -27.66 20.22
CA HIS A 206 -2.77 -28.20 21.14
C HIS A 206 -4.13 -27.52 21.01
N LEU A 207 -4.15 -26.18 20.95
CA LEU A 207 -5.41 -25.45 20.77
C LEU A 207 -6.07 -25.75 19.42
N ASN A 208 -5.27 -25.93 18.36
CA ASN A 208 -5.77 -26.27 17.04
C ASN A 208 -6.35 -27.69 17.01
N SER A 209 -5.69 -28.67 17.62
CA SER A 209 -6.21 -30.04 17.67
C SER A 209 -7.53 -30.14 18.42
N LEU A 210 -7.64 -29.46 19.58
CA LEU A 210 -8.90 -29.38 20.33
C LEU A 210 -10.01 -28.75 19.50
N ARG A 211 -9.73 -27.66 18.78
CA ARG A 211 -10.73 -27.03 17.89
C ARG A 211 -11.19 -27.96 16.77
N VAL A 212 -10.29 -28.74 16.19
CA VAL A 212 -10.63 -29.72 15.16
C VAL A 212 -11.53 -30.82 15.74
N LEU A 213 -11.20 -31.35 16.93
CA LEU A 213 -12.03 -32.34 17.63
C LEU A 213 -13.41 -31.80 18.00
N GLN A 214 -13.49 -30.63 18.62
CA GLN A 214 -14.75 -29.99 19.00
C GLN A 214 -15.66 -29.81 17.78
N ARG A 215 -15.11 -29.35 16.65
CA ARG A 215 -15.88 -29.20 15.41
C ARG A 215 -16.35 -30.55 14.86
N TYR A 216 -15.56 -31.60 15.02
CA TYR A 216 -15.93 -32.95 14.60
C TYR A 216 -17.04 -33.52 15.49
N PHE A 217 -16.89 -33.47 16.81
CA PHE A 217 -17.91 -33.92 17.75
C PHE A 217 -19.22 -33.14 17.61
N LYS A 218 -19.15 -31.82 17.43
CA LYS A 218 -20.33 -31.00 17.14
C LYS A 218 -21.05 -31.45 15.86
N LYS A 219 -20.31 -31.87 14.84
CA LYS A 219 -20.89 -32.42 13.61
C LYS A 219 -21.57 -33.78 13.87
N LEU A 220 -20.95 -34.67 14.64
CA LEU A 220 -21.56 -35.95 15.04
C LEU A 220 -22.82 -35.77 15.90
N GLN A 221 -22.80 -34.79 16.82
CA GLN A 221 -23.95 -34.40 17.63
C GLN A 221 -25.10 -33.84 16.78
N GLY A 222 -24.78 -33.02 15.79
CA GLY A 222 -25.76 -32.50 14.82
C GLY A 222 -26.42 -33.61 13.97
N TYR A 223 -25.77 -34.77 13.85
CA TYR A 223 -26.35 -35.97 13.23
C TYR A 223 -26.96 -36.95 14.23
N HIS A 224 -27.04 -36.57 15.52
CA HIS A 224 -27.53 -37.42 16.60
C HIS A 224 -26.79 -38.77 16.75
N LEU A 225 -25.53 -38.85 16.30
CA LEU A 225 -24.71 -40.07 16.41
C LEU A 225 -24.06 -40.21 17.80
N ILE A 226 -23.83 -39.08 18.47
CA ILE A 226 -23.33 -39.03 19.84
C ILE A 226 -24.18 -38.02 20.65
N PRO A 227 -24.41 -38.28 21.95
CA PRO A 227 -25.10 -37.35 22.82
C PRO A 227 -24.28 -36.08 23.06
N ASN A 228 -24.95 -34.98 23.43
CA ASN A 228 -24.25 -33.78 23.86
C ASN A 228 -23.56 -34.08 25.22
N PRO A 229 -22.23 -33.88 25.35
CA PRO A 229 -21.51 -34.20 26.57
C PRO A 229 -22.07 -33.48 27.79
N SER A 230 -22.59 -32.26 27.67
CA SER A 230 -23.19 -31.52 28.80
C SER A 230 -24.55 -32.05 29.24
N LEU A 231 -25.16 -32.99 28.50
CA LEU A 231 -26.42 -33.64 28.85
C LEU A 231 -26.21 -35.01 29.49
N LEU A 232 -24.95 -35.41 29.73
CA LEU A 232 -24.64 -36.71 30.31
C LEU A 232 -24.77 -36.65 31.84
N PRO A 233 -25.37 -37.67 32.49
CA PRO A 233 -25.64 -37.63 33.94
C PRO A 233 -24.39 -37.53 34.83
N TYR A 234 -23.24 -37.91 34.29
CA TYR A 234 -21.97 -38.00 35.01
C TYR A 234 -21.01 -36.86 34.69
N THR A 235 -21.36 -35.95 33.77
CA THR A 235 -20.60 -34.72 33.57
C THR A 235 -21.09 -33.67 34.57
N PRO A 236 -20.20 -32.93 35.25
CA PRO A 236 -20.60 -31.89 36.18
C PRO A 236 -21.46 -30.86 35.45
N GLU A 237 -22.64 -30.55 36.01
CA GLU A 237 -23.47 -29.44 35.56
C GLU A 237 -22.73 -28.12 35.89
N GLU A 238 -21.89 -27.65 34.96
CA GLU A 238 -21.46 -26.26 35.00
C GLU A 238 -22.71 -25.41 34.68
N ILE A 239 -23.29 -24.77 35.70
CA ILE A 239 -24.39 -23.80 35.58
C ILE A 239 -23.84 -22.57 34.83
N ASP A 240 -23.76 -22.64 33.51
CA ASP A 240 -23.54 -21.47 32.66
C ASP A 240 -24.92 -20.90 32.26
N ILE A 241 -25.39 -19.94 33.06
CA ILE A 241 -26.44 -18.99 32.64
C ILE A 241 -25.81 -18.06 31.60
N VAL A 242 -25.74 -18.50 30.35
CA VAL A 242 -25.45 -17.61 29.21
C VAL A 242 -26.35 -17.99 28.05
N ASP A 243 -27.09 -16.98 27.57
CA ASP A 243 -28.08 -17.04 26.50
C ASP A 243 -27.66 -17.92 25.31
N VAL A 244 -28.64 -18.72 24.86
CA VAL A 244 -28.58 -19.83 23.91
C VAL A 244 -28.17 -19.44 22.47
N GLU A 245 -27.79 -18.21 22.17
CA GLU A 245 -27.52 -17.81 20.77
C GLU A 245 -26.06 -17.88 20.32
N HIS A 246 -25.08 -18.09 21.22
CA HIS A 246 -23.66 -18.22 20.83
C HIS A 246 -23.04 -19.49 21.40
N SER A 247 -23.30 -20.60 20.69
CA SER A 247 -22.74 -21.96 20.84
C SER A 247 -21.50 -22.05 21.76
N PRO A 248 -21.63 -22.58 22.99
CA PRO A 248 -20.50 -22.73 23.89
C PRO A 248 -19.51 -23.75 23.29
N MET A 249 -18.26 -23.34 23.11
CA MET A 249 -17.18 -24.29 22.81
C MET A 249 -17.06 -25.23 24.02
N VAL A 250 -17.48 -26.48 23.86
CA VAL A 250 -17.34 -27.52 24.90
C VAL A 250 -15.88 -27.56 25.36
N LYS A 251 -15.63 -27.26 26.64
CA LYS A 251 -14.28 -27.20 27.22
C LYS A 251 -13.62 -28.59 27.12
N GLU A 252 -12.29 -28.61 27.03
CA GLU A 252 -11.50 -29.85 26.96
C GLU A 252 -11.82 -30.81 28.12
N LYS A 253 -11.95 -30.26 29.34
CA LYS A 253 -12.31 -31.02 30.55
C LYS A 253 -13.62 -31.79 30.40
N THR A 254 -14.66 -31.12 29.90
CA THR A 254 -15.98 -31.73 29.68
C THR A 254 -15.91 -32.86 28.64
N LEU A 255 -15.05 -32.74 27.63
CA LEU A 255 -14.83 -33.82 26.66
C LEU A 255 -14.07 -35.01 27.27
N MET A 256 -13.07 -34.76 28.11
CA MET A 256 -12.30 -35.81 28.78
C MET A 256 -13.13 -36.60 29.80
N GLU A 257 -14.11 -35.96 30.43
CA GLU A 257 -15.02 -36.62 31.39
C GLU A 257 -16.18 -37.33 30.69
N ALA A 258 -16.67 -36.77 29.58
CA ALA A 258 -17.80 -37.33 28.82
C ALA A 258 -17.42 -38.56 28.00
N TYR A 259 -16.19 -38.59 27.46
CA TYR A 259 -15.74 -39.57 26.50
C TYR A 259 -14.43 -40.20 26.94
N ASP A 260 -14.23 -41.47 26.57
CA ASP A 260 -12.97 -42.16 26.76
C ASP A 260 -11.86 -41.47 25.94
N TRP A 261 -10.96 -40.78 26.64
CA TRP A 261 -9.87 -40.04 26.02
C TRP A 261 -8.88 -40.96 25.31
N GLU A 262 -8.62 -42.17 25.84
CA GLU A 262 -7.72 -43.14 25.20
C GLU A 262 -8.28 -43.57 23.85
N TYR A 263 -9.60 -43.80 23.79
CA TYR A 263 -10.29 -44.09 22.53
C TYR A 263 -10.21 -42.91 21.55
N ILE A 264 -10.39 -41.68 22.04
CA ILE A 264 -10.27 -40.48 21.20
C ILE A 264 -8.88 -40.39 20.59
N GLU A 265 -7.84 -40.59 21.39
CA GLU A 265 -6.45 -40.46 20.95
C GLU A 265 -6.01 -41.58 20.01
N ALA A 266 -6.38 -42.82 20.32
CA ALA A 266 -5.94 -43.98 19.55
C ALA A 266 -6.73 -44.18 18.26
N ILE A 267 -8.04 -43.86 18.25
CA ILE A 267 -8.94 -44.19 17.13
C ILE A 267 -9.49 -42.93 16.47
N ILE A 268 -10.03 -41.97 17.22
CA ILE A 268 -10.69 -40.82 16.57
C ILE A 268 -9.68 -39.87 15.93
N LYS A 269 -8.61 -39.47 16.63
CA LYS A 269 -7.60 -38.54 16.09
C LYS A 269 -6.97 -39.08 14.80
N PRO A 270 -6.46 -40.34 14.73
CA PRO A 270 -5.84 -40.85 13.51
C PRO A 270 -6.84 -41.10 12.38
N GLY A 271 -8.04 -41.62 12.69
CA GLY A 271 -9.10 -41.83 11.71
C GLY A 271 -9.54 -40.52 11.06
N LEU A 272 -9.73 -39.47 11.86
CA LEU A 272 -10.07 -38.15 11.36
C LEU A 272 -8.93 -37.53 10.55
N ALA A 273 -7.67 -37.69 10.98
CA ALA A 273 -6.52 -37.25 10.21
C ALA A 273 -6.43 -37.94 8.84
N TYR A 274 -6.75 -39.24 8.77
CA TYR A 274 -6.84 -39.97 7.52
C TYR A 274 -7.94 -39.41 6.63
N ASP A 275 -9.17 -39.27 7.15
CA ASP A 275 -10.32 -38.82 6.37
C ASP A 275 -10.11 -37.40 5.82
N ILE A 276 -9.53 -36.50 6.63
CA ILE A 276 -9.14 -35.17 6.15
C ILE A 276 -8.13 -35.29 5.01
N ASN A 277 -7.09 -36.11 5.18
CA ASN A 277 -6.06 -36.27 4.16
C ASN A 277 -6.58 -36.90 2.87
N PHE A 278 -7.48 -37.85 2.99
CA PHE A 278 -8.07 -38.54 1.87
C PHE A 278 -8.97 -37.60 1.06
N HIS A 279 -10.01 -37.03 1.68
CA HIS A 279 -11.02 -36.24 0.97
C HIS A 279 -10.58 -34.81 0.63
N HIS A 280 -9.74 -34.18 1.46
CA HIS A 280 -9.33 -32.78 1.23
C HIS A 280 -8.03 -32.62 0.46
N TYR A 281 -7.16 -33.63 0.41
CA TYR A 281 -5.88 -33.51 -0.28
C TYR A 281 -5.72 -34.58 -1.34
N TYR A 282 -5.69 -35.87 -0.98
CA TYR A 282 -5.43 -36.96 -1.92
C TYR A 282 -6.46 -37.02 -3.06
N GLU A 283 -7.75 -36.94 -2.76
CA GLU A 283 -8.83 -36.98 -3.75
C GLU A 283 -8.77 -35.79 -4.72
N ASN A 284 -8.35 -34.61 -4.23
CA ASN A 284 -8.14 -33.46 -5.09
C ASN A 284 -7.00 -33.70 -6.11
N TYR A 285 -5.90 -34.32 -5.69
CA TYR A 285 -4.83 -34.69 -6.62
C TYR A 285 -5.28 -35.76 -7.61
N LYS A 286 -5.98 -36.79 -7.13
CA LYS A 286 -6.58 -37.83 -7.98
C LYS A 286 -7.50 -37.20 -9.04
N HIS A 287 -8.38 -36.29 -8.64
CA HIS A 287 -9.27 -35.59 -9.56
C HIS A 287 -8.50 -34.73 -10.58
N ILE A 288 -7.41 -34.08 -10.19
CA ILE A 288 -6.60 -33.28 -11.12
C ILE A 288 -5.98 -34.19 -12.20
N VAL A 289 -5.37 -35.31 -11.78
CA VAL A 289 -4.67 -36.23 -12.69
C VAL A 289 -5.63 -37.03 -13.57
N GLU A 290 -6.74 -37.52 -13.03
CA GLU A 290 -7.65 -38.42 -13.76
C GLU A 290 -8.70 -37.67 -14.58
N LYS A 291 -9.24 -36.55 -14.09
CA LYS A 291 -10.41 -35.89 -14.69
C LYS A 291 -10.10 -34.54 -15.34
N LYS A 292 -9.22 -33.72 -14.77
CA LYS A 292 -8.98 -32.34 -15.27
C LYS A 292 -7.87 -32.26 -16.30
N GLY A 293 -6.75 -32.96 -16.08
CA GLY A 293 -5.55 -32.78 -16.88
C GLY A 293 -4.80 -31.47 -16.57
N PRO A 294 -3.83 -31.08 -17.42
CA PRO A 294 -3.11 -29.83 -17.27
C PRO A 294 -4.05 -28.63 -17.39
N TYR A 295 -3.72 -27.55 -16.68
CA TYR A 295 -4.49 -26.31 -16.80
C TYR A 295 -4.26 -25.70 -18.18
N LYS A 296 -5.35 -25.48 -18.92
CA LYS A 296 -5.31 -24.82 -20.22
C LYS A 296 -5.34 -23.30 -20.04
N VAL A 297 -4.30 -22.63 -20.52
CA VAL A 297 -4.17 -21.17 -20.50
C VAL A 297 -4.98 -20.60 -21.65
N HIS A 298 -5.99 -19.79 -21.34
CA HIS A 298 -6.86 -19.17 -22.34
C HIS A 298 -6.65 -17.66 -22.36
N ILE A 299 -6.72 -17.07 -23.55
CA ILE A 299 -6.87 -15.62 -23.71
C ILE A 299 -8.37 -15.32 -23.60
N ARG A 300 -8.76 -14.54 -22.60
CA ARG A 300 -10.13 -14.01 -22.46
C ARG A 300 -10.16 -12.54 -22.77
N THR A 301 -11.33 -12.03 -23.14
CA THR A 301 -11.55 -10.60 -23.38
C THR A 301 -12.46 -10.03 -22.31
N THR A 302 -12.13 -8.83 -21.83
CA THR A 302 -13.01 -8.04 -20.95
C THR A 302 -13.74 -6.99 -21.76
N GLU A 303 -15.05 -6.88 -21.56
CA GLU A 303 -15.93 -5.87 -22.19
C GLU A 303 -16.28 -4.73 -21.22
N ALA A 304 -15.46 -4.52 -20.18
CA ALA A 304 -15.74 -3.53 -19.15
C ALA A 304 -15.52 -2.07 -19.61
N GLY A 305 -14.99 -1.86 -20.82
CA GLY A 305 -14.72 -0.55 -21.41
C GLY A 305 -15.39 -0.38 -22.78
N PRO A 306 -15.13 0.74 -23.48
CA PRO A 306 -15.60 0.96 -24.85
C PRO A 306 -14.93 0.00 -25.87
N LEU A 307 -13.97 -0.78 -25.40
CA LEU A 307 -13.05 -1.59 -26.18
C LEU A 307 -12.89 -2.96 -25.50
N PRO A 308 -12.99 -4.07 -26.25
CA PRO A 308 -12.65 -5.38 -25.71
C PRO A 308 -11.14 -5.48 -25.47
N MET A 309 -10.73 -5.71 -24.23
CA MET A 309 -9.31 -5.83 -23.88
C MET A 309 -8.96 -7.29 -23.53
N PRO A 310 -8.04 -7.93 -24.26
CA PRO A 310 -7.63 -9.30 -24.00
C PRO A 310 -6.71 -9.39 -22.77
N TYR A 311 -6.82 -10.50 -22.04
CA TYR A 311 -5.98 -10.84 -20.90
C TYR A 311 -5.81 -12.36 -20.81
N LEU A 312 -4.76 -12.80 -20.11
CA LEU A 312 -4.50 -14.22 -19.90
C LEU A 312 -5.18 -14.73 -18.64
N GLU A 313 -5.96 -15.78 -18.79
CA GLU A 313 -6.56 -16.50 -17.67
C GLU A 313 -5.59 -17.58 -17.16
N LEU A 314 -5.15 -17.41 -15.91
CA LEU A 314 -4.25 -18.30 -15.21
C LEU A 314 -4.87 -18.73 -13.87
N PRO A 315 -4.44 -19.87 -13.29
CA PRO A 315 -4.96 -20.33 -12.00
C PRO A 315 -4.52 -19.44 -10.83
N PHE A 316 -3.60 -18.50 -11.07
CA PHE A 316 -3.15 -17.48 -10.13
C PHE A 316 -3.37 -16.08 -10.71
N PRO A 317 -3.70 -15.08 -9.86
CA PRO A 317 -4.01 -13.74 -10.34
C PRO A 317 -2.74 -12.95 -10.74
N ARG A 318 -2.73 -12.36 -11.94
CA ARG A 318 -1.71 -11.40 -12.40
C ARG A 318 -2.10 -9.97 -12.05
N LEU A 319 -2.03 -9.62 -10.76
CA LEU A 319 -2.52 -8.33 -10.24
C LEU A 319 -1.89 -7.11 -10.92
N ALA A 320 -0.61 -7.18 -11.32
CA ALA A 320 0.10 -6.06 -11.93
C ALA A 320 -0.44 -5.73 -13.34
N GLU A 321 -0.60 -6.73 -14.19
CA GLU A 321 -1.13 -6.56 -15.55
C GLU A 321 -2.62 -6.27 -15.56
N MET A 322 -3.40 -6.95 -14.72
CA MET A 322 -4.82 -6.62 -14.57
C MET A 322 -5.01 -5.17 -14.13
N LYS A 323 -4.10 -4.64 -13.30
CA LYS A 323 -4.10 -3.23 -12.92
C LYS A 323 -3.75 -2.32 -14.11
N GLN A 324 -2.80 -2.69 -14.96
CA GLN A 324 -2.47 -1.92 -16.17
C GLN A 324 -3.68 -1.87 -17.12
N ILE A 325 -4.27 -3.04 -17.44
CA ILE A 325 -5.49 -3.12 -18.24
C ILE A 325 -6.60 -2.28 -17.64
N ALA A 326 -6.83 -2.35 -16.32
CA ALA A 326 -7.84 -1.53 -15.66
C ALA A 326 -7.57 -0.02 -15.76
N LEU A 327 -6.29 0.41 -15.72
CA LEU A 327 -5.92 1.81 -15.92
C LEU A 327 -6.16 2.23 -17.37
N ASP A 328 -5.88 1.37 -18.33
CA ASP A 328 -6.07 1.65 -19.76
C ASP A 328 -7.56 1.66 -20.13
N ILE A 329 -8.39 0.78 -19.55
CA ILE A 329 -9.86 0.86 -19.62
C ILE A 329 -10.32 2.21 -19.07
N LYS A 330 -9.83 2.62 -17.90
CA LYS A 330 -10.23 3.90 -17.28
C LYS A 330 -9.84 5.10 -18.15
N ARG A 331 -8.65 5.07 -18.77
CA ARG A 331 -8.15 6.13 -19.65
C ARG A 331 -8.93 6.18 -20.96
N SER A 332 -9.12 5.05 -21.62
CA SER A 332 -9.88 4.94 -22.87
C SER A 332 -11.35 5.34 -22.67
N LEU A 333 -12.00 4.90 -21.60
CA LEU A 333 -13.36 5.30 -21.26
C LEU A 333 -13.46 6.82 -21.04
N LYS A 334 -12.49 7.41 -20.34
CA LYS A 334 -12.44 8.85 -20.13
C LYS A 334 -12.29 9.59 -21.47
N LEU A 335 -11.36 9.17 -22.33
CA LEU A 335 -11.16 9.76 -23.65
C LEU A 335 -12.40 9.62 -24.53
N PHE A 336 -13.07 8.48 -24.48
CA PHE A 336 -14.30 8.23 -25.20
C PHE A 336 -15.41 9.19 -24.75
N ARG A 337 -15.60 9.35 -23.44
CA ARG A 337 -16.54 10.32 -22.86
C ARG A 337 -16.21 11.76 -23.26
N LEU A 338 -14.92 12.13 -23.25
CA LEU A 338 -14.46 13.44 -23.70
C LEU A 338 -14.77 13.68 -25.18
N LYS A 339 -14.48 12.71 -26.05
CA LYS A 339 -14.80 12.81 -27.48
C LYS A 339 -16.30 12.96 -27.70
N MET A 340 -17.11 12.13 -27.04
CA MET A 340 -18.58 12.23 -27.10
C MET A 340 -19.10 13.60 -26.69
N VAL A 341 -18.52 14.21 -25.65
CA VAL A 341 -18.87 15.58 -25.19
C VAL A 341 -18.31 16.67 -26.10
N TRP A 342 -17.14 16.46 -26.70
CA TRP A 342 -16.51 17.42 -27.60
C TRP A 342 -17.28 17.54 -28.93
N GLU A 343 -17.73 16.42 -29.49
CA GLU A 343 -18.42 16.34 -30.80
C GLU A 343 -19.94 16.52 -30.71
N VAL A 344 -20.45 17.02 -29.59
CA VAL A 344 -21.89 17.18 -29.38
C VAL A 344 -22.46 18.20 -30.35
N THR A 345 -23.41 17.72 -31.15
CA THR A 345 -24.32 18.51 -31.96
C THR A 345 -25.74 18.40 -31.42
N GLN A 346 -26.63 19.30 -31.85
CA GLN A 346 -28.03 19.29 -31.39
C GLN A 346 -28.74 17.95 -31.66
N GLN A 347 -28.29 17.22 -32.68
CA GLN A 347 -28.81 15.90 -33.06
C GLN A 347 -28.28 14.76 -32.18
N THR A 348 -27.06 14.86 -31.63
CA THR A 348 -26.43 13.81 -30.82
C THR A 348 -26.61 13.99 -29.31
N MET A 349 -27.32 15.03 -28.85
CA MET A 349 -27.57 15.28 -27.42
C MET A 349 -28.26 14.12 -26.69
N SER A 350 -29.09 13.34 -27.38
CA SER A 350 -29.79 12.18 -26.80
C SER A 350 -28.89 10.98 -26.51
N GLN A 351 -27.67 10.94 -27.07
CA GLN A 351 -26.73 9.83 -26.92
C GLN A 351 -25.72 10.04 -25.78
N ILE A 352 -25.75 11.20 -25.12
CA ILE A 352 -24.79 11.56 -24.08
C ILE A 352 -25.33 11.13 -22.71
N THR A 353 -24.55 10.31 -22.00
CA THR A 353 -24.89 9.86 -20.65
C THR A 353 -24.42 10.80 -19.55
N GLU A 354 -23.54 11.75 -19.87
CA GLU A 354 -22.96 12.69 -18.89
C GLU A 354 -23.95 13.81 -18.53
N PRO A 355 -24.03 14.23 -17.26
CA PRO A 355 -24.99 15.24 -16.83
C PRO A 355 -24.61 16.61 -17.41
N LYS A 356 -25.61 17.27 -18.01
CA LYS A 356 -25.51 18.61 -18.58
C LYS A 356 -25.91 19.67 -17.55
N PHE A 357 -25.11 20.71 -17.46
CA PHE A 357 -25.37 21.87 -16.60
C PHE A 357 -26.16 22.96 -17.34
N LYS A 358 -26.71 23.92 -16.58
CA LYS A 358 -27.51 25.04 -17.11
C LYS A 358 -26.73 25.94 -18.08
N ASP A 359 -25.41 26.02 -17.92
CA ASP A 359 -24.49 26.77 -18.78
C ASP A 359 -24.17 26.04 -20.11
N GLY A 360 -24.71 24.83 -20.31
CA GLY A 360 -24.46 24.03 -21.50
C GLY A 360 -23.16 23.20 -21.43
N SER A 361 -22.45 23.21 -20.31
CA SER A 361 -21.30 22.33 -20.06
C SER A 361 -21.73 20.93 -19.61
N PHE A 362 -20.81 19.97 -19.71
CA PHE A 362 -20.99 18.59 -19.26
C PHE A 362 -19.98 18.25 -18.17
N ASN A 363 -20.38 17.41 -17.23
CA ASN A 363 -19.48 16.92 -16.19
C ASN A 363 -18.68 15.71 -16.69
N VAL A 364 -17.36 15.87 -16.85
CA VAL A 364 -16.48 14.73 -17.16
C VAL A 364 -15.39 14.64 -16.10
N LYS A 365 -15.54 13.70 -15.17
CA LYS A 365 -14.60 13.53 -14.05
C LYS A 365 -13.19 13.19 -14.53
N GLY A 366 -12.21 13.97 -14.07
CA GLY A 366 -10.79 13.80 -14.40
C GLY A 366 -10.41 14.39 -15.76
N SER A 367 -11.30 15.08 -16.46
CA SER A 367 -11.04 15.87 -17.68
C SER A 367 -10.02 16.98 -17.48
N LYS A 368 -9.88 17.49 -16.25
CA LYS A 368 -9.18 18.75 -15.93
C LYS A 368 -9.79 19.97 -16.64
N GLY A 369 -11.08 19.91 -16.99
CA GLY A 369 -11.83 21.04 -17.55
C GLY A 369 -12.02 22.20 -16.58
N PHE A 370 -12.86 23.17 -16.94
CA PHE A 370 -13.15 24.33 -16.11
C PHE A 370 -13.71 23.89 -14.76
N ARG A 371 -13.08 24.32 -13.67
CA ARG A 371 -13.51 24.01 -12.31
C ARG A 371 -14.22 25.21 -11.72
N THR A 372 -15.51 25.09 -11.47
CA THR A 372 -16.30 26.09 -10.77
C THR A 372 -16.28 25.80 -9.27
N GLY A 373 -15.13 26.05 -8.61
CA GLY A 373 -15.07 25.96 -7.15
C GLY A 373 -13.65 25.88 -6.55
N PRO A 374 -13.44 26.37 -5.32
CA PRO A 374 -12.15 26.30 -4.63
C PRO A 374 -11.86 24.88 -4.14
N ARG A 375 -11.26 24.05 -5.00
CA ARG A 375 -10.32 22.93 -4.75
C ARG A 375 -10.52 21.96 -3.56
N THR A 376 -11.71 21.87 -2.97
CA THR A 376 -12.10 20.81 -2.03
C THR A 376 -13.27 20.04 -2.64
N ASP A 377 -13.01 18.77 -2.92
CA ASP A 377 -13.97 17.72 -3.24
C ASP A 377 -14.66 17.77 -4.63
N GLY A 378 -13.93 17.25 -5.61
CA GLY A 378 -14.39 16.03 -6.28
C GLY A 378 -15.23 16.12 -7.54
N ASP A 379 -16.22 17.00 -7.67
CA ASP A 379 -17.38 16.59 -8.48
C ASP A 379 -17.85 17.45 -9.66
N GLU A 380 -17.27 18.61 -9.98
CA GLU A 380 -17.72 19.40 -11.15
C GLU A 380 -16.56 19.89 -12.03
N GLU A 381 -15.94 18.98 -12.77
CA GLU A 381 -15.09 19.37 -13.89
C GLU A 381 -15.95 19.55 -15.14
N ARG A 382 -16.04 20.79 -15.61
CA ARG A 382 -16.92 21.18 -16.71
C ARG A 382 -16.16 21.20 -18.03
N VAL A 383 -16.72 20.51 -19.01
CA VAL A 383 -16.23 20.48 -20.40
C VAL A 383 -17.33 21.01 -21.29
N PHE A 384 -16.99 21.99 -22.12
CA PHE A 384 -17.89 22.50 -23.14
C PHE A 384 -17.67 21.75 -24.47
N PRO A 385 -18.71 21.62 -25.30
CA PRO A 385 -18.58 21.03 -26.63
C PRO A 385 -17.78 21.92 -27.57
N LYS A 386 -17.22 21.34 -28.65
CA LYS A 386 -16.49 22.08 -29.70
C LYS A 386 -17.32 23.25 -30.21
N SER A 387 -18.61 23.03 -30.46
CA SER A 387 -19.56 24.05 -30.95
C SER A 387 -19.69 25.28 -30.06
N HIS A 388 -19.38 25.17 -28.76
CA HIS A 388 -19.30 26.34 -27.87
C HIS A 388 -18.05 27.17 -28.19
N TYR A 389 -16.88 26.54 -28.24
CA TYR A 389 -15.62 27.25 -28.52
C TYR A 389 -15.57 27.80 -29.96
N GLU A 390 -16.16 27.11 -30.93
CA GLU A 390 -16.25 27.60 -32.31
C GLU A 390 -16.98 28.95 -32.40
N LYS A 391 -18.00 29.18 -31.56
CA LYS A 391 -18.69 30.48 -31.51
C LYS A 391 -17.76 31.58 -31.00
N TRP A 392 -16.98 31.29 -29.97
CA TRP A 392 -16.02 32.24 -29.40
C TRP A 392 -14.89 32.55 -30.39
N CYS A 393 -14.32 31.52 -31.02
CA CYS A 393 -13.31 31.68 -32.06
C CYS A 393 -13.82 32.53 -33.24
N LYS A 394 -15.08 32.34 -33.65
CA LYS A 394 -15.69 33.17 -34.71
C LYS A 394 -15.86 34.63 -34.28
N TRP A 395 -16.27 34.89 -33.03
CA TRP A 395 -16.43 36.25 -32.52
C TRP A 395 -15.09 36.98 -32.38
N GLU A 396 -14.05 36.31 -31.88
CA GLU A 396 -12.70 36.88 -31.80
C GLU A 396 -12.13 37.15 -33.20
N ALA A 397 -12.30 36.21 -34.14
CA ALA A 397 -11.90 36.41 -35.53
C ALA A 397 -12.63 37.58 -36.19
N ASP A 398 -13.93 37.74 -35.92
CA ASP A 398 -14.73 38.87 -36.42
C ASP A 398 -14.27 40.21 -35.79
N TRP A 399 -13.90 40.20 -34.52
CA TRP A 399 -13.35 41.36 -33.83
C TRP A 399 -11.97 41.75 -34.37
N GLU A 400 -11.03 40.81 -34.48
CA GLU A 400 -9.70 41.08 -35.07
C GLU A 400 -9.81 41.60 -36.50
N TYR A 401 -10.68 40.99 -37.31
CA TYR A 401 -10.97 41.47 -38.66
C TYR A 401 -11.48 42.93 -38.65
N SER A 402 -12.38 43.28 -37.73
CA SER A 402 -12.89 44.66 -37.60
C SER A 402 -11.81 45.66 -37.14
N MET A 403 -10.95 45.26 -36.20
CA MET A 403 -9.84 46.08 -35.71
C MET A 403 -8.79 46.34 -36.80
N GLU A 404 -8.55 45.37 -37.67
CA GLU A 404 -7.59 45.48 -38.77
C GLU A 404 -8.13 46.37 -39.91
N LEU A 405 -9.45 46.33 -40.15
CA LEU A 405 -10.15 47.27 -41.03
C LEU A 405 -10.05 48.73 -40.53
N GLU A 406 -10.17 48.96 -39.22
CA GLU A 406 -10.08 50.31 -38.63
C GLU A 406 -8.65 50.87 -38.63
N ARG A 407 -7.63 50.01 -38.53
CA ARG A 407 -6.21 50.41 -38.53
C ARG A 407 -5.67 50.81 -39.90
N GLY A 408 -6.48 50.74 -40.96
CA GLY A 408 -6.05 51.05 -42.33
C GLY A 408 -5.07 50.04 -42.91
N GLY A 409 -5.04 48.81 -42.39
CA GLY A 409 -4.24 47.72 -42.93
C GLY A 409 -4.61 47.42 -44.38
N ASP A 410 -3.61 47.11 -45.20
CA ASP A 410 -3.71 46.89 -46.64
C ASP A 410 -4.93 46.05 -47.00
N ARG A 411 -5.82 46.61 -47.83
CA ARG A 411 -7.08 45.99 -48.29
C ARG A 411 -6.88 44.76 -49.21
N SER A 412 -5.69 44.16 -49.25
CA SER A 412 -5.26 43.28 -50.34
C SER A 412 -4.97 41.81 -49.96
N GLY A 413 -5.18 41.34 -48.74
CA GLY A 413 -4.81 39.94 -48.41
C GLY A 413 -5.70 39.17 -47.45
N SER A 414 -6.15 39.78 -46.36
CA SER A 414 -6.70 39.03 -45.24
C SER A 414 -8.23 39.01 -45.27
N SER A 415 -8.81 38.06 -46.01
CA SER A 415 -10.25 37.83 -45.98
C SER A 415 -10.69 37.41 -44.57
N ARG A 416 -11.93 37.70 -44.17
CA ARG A 416 -12.53 37.20 -42.91
C ARG A 416 -12.31 35.68 -42.70
N ALA A 417 -12.33 34.91 -43.78
CA ALA A 417 -12.11 33.47 -43.75
C ALA A 417 -10.70 33.10 -43.24
N PHE A 418 -9.69 33.93 -43.50
CA PHE A 418 -8.33 33.72 -43.01
C PHE A 418 -8.27 33.78 -41.47
N PHE A 419 -8.79 34.84 -40.85
CA PHE A 419 -8.83 34.97 -39.39
C PHE A 419 -9.66 33.87 -38.73
N VAL A 420 -10.82 33.54 -39.30
CA VAL A 420 -11.64 32.42 -38.80
C VAL A 420 -10.86 31.10 -38.87
N SER A 421 -10.14 30.83 -39.96
CA SER A 421 -9.33 29.61 -40.07
C SER A 421 -8.20 29.54 -39.04
N GLN A 422 -7.53 30.66 -38.78
CA GLN A 422 -6.45 30.76 -37.81
C GLN A 422 -6.93 30.49 -36.38
N TRP A 423 -8.07 31.07 -35.98
CA TRP A 423 -8.66 30.82 -34.66
C TRP A 423 -9.24 29.42 -34.50
N MET A 424 -9.71 28.80 -35.59
CA MET A 424 -10.28 27.45 -35.59
C MET A 424 -9.20 26.34 -35.55
N GLU A 425 -7.97 26.62 -36.00
CA GLU A 425 -6.86 25.65 -36.05
C GLU A 425 -6.64 24.94 -34.69
N SER A 426 -6.68 25.69 -33.59
CA SER A 426 -6.51 25.14 -32.24
C SER A 426 -7.59 24.12 -31.85
N LEU A 427 -8.82 24.29 -32.35
CA LEU A 427 -9.92 23.35 -32.12
C LEU A 427 -9.76 22.07 -32.95
N ASP A 428 -9.24 22.20 -34.16
CA ASP A 428 -8.97 21.05 -35.03
C ASP A 428 -7.78 20.23 -34.53
N ILE A 429 -6.71 20.87 -34.05
CA ILE A 429 -5.59 20.21 -33.36
C ILE A 429 -6.09 19.42 -32.15
N SER A 430 -6.98 20.01 -31.35
CA SER A 430 -7.55 19.35 -30.16
C SER A 430 -8.41 18.14 -30.53
N SER A 431 -9.16 18.22 -31.64
CA SER A 431 -9.98 17.11 -32.16
C SER A 431 -9.09 15.96 -32.65
N GLN A 432 -8.06 16.28 -33.44
CA GLN A 432 -7.08 15.30 -33.92
C GLN A 432 -6.32 14.62 -32.78
N TYR A 433 -6.02 15.36 -31.71
CA TYR A 433 -5.36 14.79 -30.53
C TYR A 433 -6.23 13.73 -29.85
N LEU A 434 -7.52 14.01 -29.63
CA LEU A 434 -8.47 13.05 -29.05
C LEU A 434 -8.60 11.80 -29.92
N ASP A 435 -8.70 11.98 -31.23
CA ASP A 435 -8.79 10.87 -32.19
C ASP A 435 -7.54 10.01 -32.20
N ARG A 436 -6.35 10.64 -32.20
CA ARG A 436 -5.07 9.95 -32.18
C ARG A 436 -4.89 9.15 -30.89
N GLU A 437 -5.23 9.72 -29.73
CA GLU A 437 -5.12 9.02 -28.46
C GLU A 437 -6.10 7.85 -28.36
N LEU A 438 -7.34 8.02 -28.83
CA LEU A 438 -8.28 6.91 -28.88
C LEU A 438 -7.79 5.83 -29.83
N ALA A 439 -7.41 6.20 -31.06
CA ALA A 439 -6.91 5.28 -32.07
C ALA A 439 -5.73 4.44 -31.57
N PHE A 440 -4.82 5.03 -30.77
CA PHE A 440 -3.72 4.32 -30.14
C PHE A 440 -4.20 3.12 -29.29
N TYR A 441 -5.24 3.29 -28.46
CA TYR A 441 -5.79 2.17 -27.69
C TYR A 441 -6.50 1.15 -28.59
N PHE A 442 -7.23 1.61 -29.62
CA PHE A 442 -7.88 0.71 -30.57
C PHE A 442 -6.88 -0.15 -31.34
N THR A 443 -5.80 0.43 -31.87
CA THR A 443 -4.78 -0.32 -32.62
C THR A 443 -4.02 -1.25 -31.69
N HIS A 444 -3.53 -0.75 -30.56
CA HIS A 444 -2.73 -1.53 -29.62
C HIS A 444 -3.42 -2.84 -29.20
N TYR A 445 -4.69 -2.81 -28.79
CA TYR A 445 -5.40 -4.01 -28.36
C TYR A 445 -5.94 -4.87 -29.50
N LYS A 446 -6.22 -4.28 -30.67
CA LYS A 446 -6.63 -5.04 -31.86
C LYS A 446 -5.49 -5.90 -32.39
N ASP A 447 -4.28 -5.34 -32.43
CA ASP A 447 -3.08 -6.03 -32.90
C ASP A 447 -2.71 -7.18 -31.96
N LEU A 448 -2.89 -6.99 -30.64
CA LEU A 448 -2.72 -8.04 -29.64
C LEU A 448 -3.61 -9.28 -29.87
N VAL A 449 -4.85 -9.09 -30.37
CA VAL A 449 -5.78 -10.20 -30.61
C VAL A 449 -5.58 -10.86 -31.96
N LYS A 450 -5.31 -10.08 -33.01
CA LYS A 450 -5.27 -10.56 -34.39
C LYS A 450 -3.94 -11.21 -34.76
N ASP A 451 -2.84 -10.72 -34.21
CA ASP A 451 -1.52 -11.21 -34.60
C ASP A 451 -1.13 -12.43 -33.77
N PRO A 452 -0.94 -13.62 -34.39
CA PRO A 452 -0.51 -14.83 -33.67
C PRO A 452 0.92 -14.72 -33.11
N ASN A 453 1.70 -13.77 -33.63
CA ASN A 453 3.04 -13.44 -33.12
C ASN A 453 3.02 -12.36 -32.02
N SER A 454 1.85 -11.90 -31.59
CA SER A 454 1.74 -10.88 -30.57
C SER A 454 2.23 -11.37 -29.20
N GLN A 455 2.58 -10.42 -28.33
CA GLN A 455 3.13 -10.70 -27.02
C GLN A 455 2.21 -11.58 -26.15
N ILE A 456 0.88 -11.45 -26.28
CA ILE A 456 -0.08 -12.21 -25.48
C ILE A 456 -0.12 -13.69 -25.85
N TYR A 457 0.02 -14.04 -27.15
CA TYR A 457 0.10 -15.44 -27.59
C TYR A 457 1.46 -16.07 -27.24
N GLN A 458 2.55 -15.29 -27.30
CA GLN A 458 3.86 -15.75 -26.83
C GLN A 458 3.83 -16.07 -25.33
N ASP A 459 3.24 -15.17 -24.54
CA ASP A 459 3.03 -15.40 -23.11
C ASP A 459 2.12 -16.61 -22.88
N GLN A 460 1.02 -16.76 -23.63
CA GLN A 460 0.12 -17.91 -23.53
C GLN A 460 0.88 -19.23 -23.72
N LYS A 461 1.67 -19.34 -24.79
CA LYS A 461 2.44 -20.54 -25.10
C LYS A 461 3.46 -20.85 -24.01
N LYS A 462 4.20 -19.83 -23.55
CA LYS A 462 5.16 -19.96 -22.46
C LYS A 462 4.50 -20.44 -21.17
N TYR A 463 3.35 -19.88 -20.80
CA TYR A 463 2.64 -20.32 -19.61
C TYR A 463 2.02 -21.71 -19.79
N GLN A 464 1.56 -22.07 -20.98
CA GLN A 464 1.06 -23.42 -21.26
C GLN A 464 2.17 -24.45 -21.06
N GLU A 465 3.37 -24.21 -21.60
CA GLU A 465 4.53 -25.09 -21.40
C GLU A 465 4.88 -25.26 -19.92
N ILE A 466 4.82 -24.17 -19.13
CA ILE A 466 5.04 -24.23 -17.67
C ILE A 466 3.94 -25.06 -16.98
N MET A 467 2.67 -24.90 -17.38
CA MET A 467 1.55 -25.66 -16.80
C MET A 467 1.65 -27.16 -17.15
N ASP A 468 2.04 -27.48 -18.37
CA ASP A 468 2.21 -28.86 -18.83
C ASP A 468 3.37 -29.53 -18.10
N GLN A 469 4.53 -28.87 -17.98
CA GLN A 469 5.66 -29.37 -17.19
C GLN A 469 5.30 -29.58 -15.72
N HIS A 470 4.56 -28.64 -15.11
CA HIS A 470 4.10 -28.78 -13.74
C HIS A 470 3.14 -29.98 -13.60
N TYR A 471 2.23 -30.17 -14.56
CA TYR A 471 1.32 -31.30 -14.58
C TYR A 471 2.06 -32.64 -14.73
N ASP A 472 3.05 -32.73 -15.62
CA ASP A 472 3.85 -33.93 -15.82
C ASP A 472 4.62 -34.31 -14.55
N ASN A 473 5.18 -33.32 -13.85
CA ASN A 473 5.84 -33.53 -12.56
C ASN A 473 4.83 -34.02 -11.51
N LEU A 474 3.64 -33.42 -11.44
CA LEU A 474 2.57 -33.85 -10.54
C LEU A 474 2.08 -35.27 -10.86
N LEU A 475 2.02 -35.64 -12.12
CA LEU A 475 1.63 -36.98 -12.57
C LEU A 475 2.71 -38.01 -12.22
N LYS A 476 4.00 -37.68 -12.38
CA LYS A 476 5.12 -38.53 -11.93
C LYS A 476 5.07 -38.75 -10.41
N THR A 477 4.90 -37.69 -9.62
CA THR A 477 4.82 -37.80 -8.15
C THR A 477 3.58 -38.57 -7.71
N TYR A 478 2.42 -38.31 -8.31
CA TYR A 478 1.19 -39.03 -8.02
C TYR A 478 1.30 -40.53 -8.34
N ARG A 479 1.88 -40.89 -9.50
CA ARG A 479 2.10 -42.31 -9.86
C ARG A 479 3.06 -43.02 -8.90
N ALA A 480 4.15 -42.37 -8.51
CA ALA A 480 5.09 -42.91 -7.54
C ALA A 480 4.42 -43.13 -6.17
N MET A 481 3.72 -42.11 -5.68
CA MET A 481 2.96 -42.18 -4.43
C MET A 481 1.89 -43.26 -4.48
N SER A 482 1.09 -43.34 -5.56
CA SER A 482 0.04 -44.34 -5.69
C SER A 482 0.60 -45.77 -5.67
N LYS A 483 1.75 -46.02 -6.31
CA LYS A 483 2.42 -47.33 -6.24
C LYS A 483 2.86 -47.67 -4.82
N GLU A 484 3.40 -46.69 -4.09
CA GLU A 484 3.84 -46.89 -2.70
C GLU A 484 2.65 -47.10 -1.75
N LEU A 485 1.54 -46.39 -1.95
CA LEU A 485 0.30 -46.56 -1.18
C LEU A 485 -0.32 -47.95 -1.39
N VAL A 486 -0.32 -48.45 -2.64
CA VAL A 486 -0.78 -49.81 -2.95
C VAL A 486 0.14 -50.86 -2.33
N LYS A 487 1.47 -50.69 -2.43
CA LYS A 487 2.44 -51.62 -1.84
C LYS A 487 2.32 -51.68 -0.31
N SER A 488 2.10 -50.55 0.33
CA SER A 488 1.98 -50.46 1.79
C SER A 488 0.60 -50.88 2.33
N LYS A 489 -0.40 -51.11 1.46
CA LYS A 489 -1.79 -51.41 1.85
C LYS A 489 -2.32 -50.43 2.92
N LEU A 490 -2.31 -49.15 2.60
CA LEU A 490 -2.65 -48.11 3.57
C LEU A 490 -4.11 -48.22 4.08
N PHE A 491 -4.27 -48.40 5.38
CA PHE A 491 -5.55 -48.35 6.10
C PHE A 491 -5.76 -47.03 6.84
N LYS A 492 -6.99 -46.78 7.34
CA LYS A 492 -7.31 -45.61 8.18
C LYS A 492 -6.38 -45.51 9.40
N HIS A 493 -6.17 -46.65 10.07
CA HIS A 493 -5.23 -46.81 11.19
C HIS A 493 -3.89 -47.40 10.74
N GLY A 494 -3.35 -46.88 9.63
CA GLY A 494 -2.08 -47.34 9.07
C GLY A 494 -0.91 -47.24 10.07
N GLU A 495 -0.99 -46.37 11.08
CA GLU A 495 -0.03 -46.28 12.17
C GLU A 495 0.09 -47.57 13.01
N LEU A 496 -0.91 -48.45 13.01
CA LEU A 496 -0.84 -49.71 13.76
C LEU A 496 -0.25 -50.83 12.91
N VAL A 497 -0.53 -50.84 11.60
CA VAL A 497 -0.32 -52.00 10.74
C VAL A 497 0.85 -51.84 9.78
N ASN A 498 1.14 -50.63 9.28
CA ASN A 498 2.12 -50.42 8.21
C ASN A 498 3.55 -50.82 8.59
N GLY A 499 4.30 -51.43 7.67
CA GLY A 499 5.71 -51.80 7.90
C GLY A 499 6.71 -50.64 7.78
N ASN A 500 6.33 -49.54 7.14
CA ASN A 500 7.22 -48.39 6.90
C ASN A 500 7.18 -47.43 8.09
N SER A 501 8.35 -47.13 8.66
CA SER A 501 8.52 -46.14 9.73
C SER A 501 8.99 -44.78 9.18
N ILE A 502 8.67 -43.73 9.91
CA ILE A 502 9.10 -42.36 9.64
C ILE A 502 10.59 -42.24 9.99
N GLY A 503 11.42 -41.84 9.01
CA GLY A 503 12.84 -41.57 9.22
C GLY A 503 13.09 -40.35 10.11
N ASN A 504 14.34 -40.17 10.56
CA ASN A 504 14.75 -39.10 11.49
C ASN A 504 14.78 -37.68 10.86
N ASP A 505 14.24 -37.49 9.67
CA ASP A 505 14.51 -36.33 8.82
C ASP A 505 13.67 -35.07 9.15
N LYS A 506 12.72 -35.15 10.08
CA LYS A 506 11.79 -34.04 10.40
C LYS A 506 11.56 -33.89 11.91
N THR A 507 12.47 -33.21 12.58
CA THR A 507 12.32 -32.79 13.99
C THR A 507 11.51 -31.50 14.08
N PHE A 508 10.91 -31.17 15.23
CA PHE A 508 10.23 -29.88 15.46
C PHE A 508 11.15 -28.71 15.14
N LYS A 509 12.43 -28.80 15.51
CA LYS A 509 13.44 -27.76 15.23
C LYS A 509 13.62 -27.50 13.72
N ASP A 510 13.49 -28.54 12.90
CA ASP A 510 13.63 -28.44 11.45
C ASP A 510 12.36 -27.83 10.83
N LEU A 511 11.18 -28.22 11.31
CA LEU A 511 9.90 -27.67 10.84
C LEU A 511 9.79 -26.16 11.09
N VAL A 512 10.21 -25.67 12.26
CA VAL A 512 10.23 -24.23 12.58
C VAL A 512 11.20 -23.47 11.67
N SER A 513 12.32 -24.09 11.28
CA SER A 513 13.32 -23.47 10.40
C SER A 513 12.89 -23.41 8.92
N VAL A 514 12.09 -24.37 8.45
CA VAL A 514 11.62 -24.43 7.05
C VAL A 514 10.49 -23.43 6.80
N GLU A 515 9.63 -23.16 7.78
CA GLU A 515 8.58 -22.13 7.68
C GLU A 515 9.12 -20.72 7.45
N ASP A 516 10.34 -20.41 7.92
CA ASP A 516 10.97 -19.11 7.74
C ASP A 516 11.45 -18.86 6.29
N SER A 517 11.61 -19.92 5.48
CA SER A 517 12.09 -19.84 4.09
C SER A 517 10.98 -19.80 3.03
N ARG A 518 9.76 -20.24 3.36
CA ARG A 518 8.65 -20.30 2.40
C ARG A 518 7.72 -19.09 2.57
N SER A 519 7.46 -18.42 1.45
CA SER A 519 6.60 -17.23 1.37
C SER A 519 5.26 -17.40 2.10
N ARG A 520 4.71 -16.27 2.57
CA ARG A 520 3.47 -16.10 3.36
C ARG A 520 2.21 -16.87 2.87
N HIS A 521 2.25 -17.53 1.71
CA HIS A 521 1.13 -18.22 1.08
C HIS A 521 1.09 -19.75 1.25
N SER A 522 2.15 -20.41 1.74
CA SER A 522 2.12 -21.86 1.99
C SER A 522 2.11 -22.24 3.47
N LYS A 523 1.61 -21.35 4.34
CA LYS A 523 1.49 -21.61 5.79
C LYS A 523 0.57 -22.82 6.04
N VAL A 524 1.16 -24.01 6.07
CA VAL A 524 0.58 -25.15 6.78
C VAL A 524 0.78 -24.79 8.24
N GLY A 525 -0.19 -24.07 8.82
CA GLY A 525 0.02 -23.29 10.03
C GLY A 525 0.19 -24.15 11.28
N GLY A 526 1.45 -24.43 11.62
CA GLY A 526 1.85 -24.98 12.92
C GLY A 526 2.73 -26.22 12.82
N ILE A 527 3.22 -26.65 13.99
CA ILE A 527 3.90 -27.94 14.18
C ILE A 527 2.88 -29.02 14.57
N PRO A 528 3.15 -30.31 14.29
CA PRO A 528 2.27 -31.38 14.75
C PRO A 528 2.25 -31.46 16.29
N GLU A 529 1.20 -32.01 16.86
CA GLU A 529 1.04 -32.15 18.32
C GLU A 529 2.10 -33.09 18.90
N LEU A 530 2.43 -34.15 18.16
CA LEU A 530 3.41 -35.16 18.53
C LEU A 530 4.51 -35.28 17.45
N GLU A 531 5.75 -35.44 17.90
CA GLU A 531 6.89 -35.76 17.07
C GLU A 531 6.84 -37.26 16.74
N ARG A 532 6.52 -37.62 15.49
CA ARG A 532 6.23 -39.01 15.08
C ARG A 532 7.46 -39.76 14.57
N ILE A 533 8.66 -39.42 15.07
CA ILE A 533 9.91 -40.07 14.66
C ILE A 533 9.87 -41.55 15.07
N GLY A 534 10.20 -42.45 14.14
CA GLY A 534 10.16 -43.90 14.37
C GLY A 534 8.75 -44.52 14.40
N MET A 535 7.68 -43.71 14.36
CA MET A 535 6.31 -44.24 14.23
C MET A 535 6.03 -44.71 12.80
N LYS A 536 5.04 -45.59 12.66
CA LYS A 536 4.58 -46.05 11.35
C LYS A 536 3.90 -44.93 10.56
N MET A 537 4.11 -44.91 9.25
CA MET A 537 3.61 -43.85 8.36
C MET A 537 2.09 -43.86 8.20
N GLN A 538 1.46 -42.68 8.28
CA GLN A 538 0.07 -42.41 7.90
C GLN A 538 -0.04 -41.78 6.51
N LEU A 539 -1.26 -41.65 5.97
CA LEU A 539 -1.49 -40.99 4.68
C LEU A 539 -0.85 -39.60 4.59
N GLY A 540 -0.98 -38.82 5.68
CA GLY A 540 -0.38 -37.48 5.75
C GLY A 540 1.13 -37.48 5.62
N ASP A 541 1.81 -38.54 6.05
CA ASP A 541 3.27 -38.67 5.97
C ASP A 541 3.72 -39.06 4.57
N TYR A 542 2.97 -39.92 3.88
CA TYR A 542 3.17 -40.20 2.46
C TYR A 542 3.00 -38.92 1.62
N LEU A 543 1.92 -38.17 1.85
CA LEU A 543 1.72 -36.89 1.17
C LEU A 543 2.88 -35.91 1.43
N SER A 544 3.36 -35.84 2.68
CA SER A 544 4.50 -34.99 3.05
C SER A 544 5.81 -35.43 2.40
N LYS A 545 6.04 -36.74 2.26
CA LYS A 545 7.24 -37.32 1.61
C LYS A 545 7.34 -36.91 0.14
N TYR A 546 6.20 -36.83 -0.56
CA TYR A 546 6.13 -36.38 -1.95
C TYR A 546 5.95 -34.86 -2.11
N GLY A 547 6.08 -34.08 -1.02
CA GLY A 547 5.97 -32.62 -1.05
C GLY A 547 4.55 -32.10 -1.31
N LEU A 548 3.53 -32.95 -1.16
CA LEU A 548 2.12 -32.58 -1.34
C LEU A 548 1.56 -31.98 -0.05
N LYS A 549 0.53 -31.13 -0.21
CA LYS A 549 -0.24 -30.61 0.93
C LYS A 549 -0.84 -31.76 1.72
N ASN A 550 -0.67 -31.69 3.04
CA ASN A 550 -1.14 -32.68 3.98
C ASN A 550 -1.68 -31.98 5.25
N PHE A 551 -2.42 -32.74 6.04
CA PHE A 551 -2.79 -32.39 7.40
C PHE A 551 -2.10 -33.37 8.34
N GLN A 552 -1.38 -32.83 9.33
CA GLN A 552 -0.97 -33.57 10.50
C GLN A 552 -1.73 -33.03 11.70
N TRP A 553 -1.96 -33.92 12.65
CA TRP A 553 -2.67 -33.57 13.86
C TRP A 553 -1.93 -32.46 14.63
N GLY A 554 -2.64 -31.40 15.02
CA GLY A 554 -2.04 -30.17 15.57
C GLY A 554 -1.95 -29.00 14.57
N TYR A 555 -2.09 -29.26 13.27
CA TYR A 555 -2.19 -28.20 12.27
C TYR A 555 -3.54 -27.49 12.33
N LYS A 556 -3.56 -26.20 11.95
CA LYS A 556 -4.82 -25.47 11.81
C LYS A 556 -5.62 -26.00 10.62
N PHE A 557 -6.86 -26.43 10.86
CA PHE A 557 -7.80 -26.85 9.82
C PHE A 557 -9.14 -26.12 9.93
N ASP A 558 -9.34 -25.11 9.07
CA ASP A 558 -10.54 -24.26 9.08
C ASP A 558 -11.63 -24.71 8.08
N LYS A 559 -11.32 -25.63 7.16
CA LYS A 559 -12.26 -26.07 6.13
C LYS A 559 -13.43 -26.86 6.74
N LYS A 560 -14.59 -26.87 6.07
CA LYS A 560 -15.71 -27.76 6.42
C LYS A 560 -15.30 -29.21 6.13
N PHE A 561 -15.53 -30.13 7.08
CA PHE A 561 -15.22 -31.55 6.89
C PHE A 561 -16.03 -32.15 5.75
N LYS A 562 -15.32 -32.72 4.77
CA LYS A 562 -15.85 -33.62 3.74
C LYS A 562 -15.49 -35.05 4.17
N PHE A 563 -16.52 -35.89 4.29
CA PHE A 563 -16.41 -37.32 4.57
C PHE A 563 -17.12 -38.05 3.44
#